data_AF-A0A453ES56-F1
#
_entry.id   AF-A0A453ES56-F1
#
_cell.length_a   1.000
_cell.length_b   1.000
_cell.length_c   1.000
_cell.angle_alpha   90.00
_cell.angle_beta   90.00
_cell.angle_gamma   90.00
#
_symmetry.space_group_name_H-M   'P 1'
#
loop_
_entity.id
_entity.type
_entity.pdbx_description
1 polymer ?
#
loop_
_entity_poly.entity_id
_entity_poly.type
_entity_poly.pdbx_seq_one_letter_code
_entity_poly.pdbx_strand_id
1 'polypeptide(L)'
;MKKKGIRVPGIGHRIKSRDNRDKRVQLLQKYAHTHFPSVKYMEYAVQVETYTLSKANNLVMNVDGAIGSLFLDLLSGSGMFSKQEIDEIVEIGYLNGLFVLARSIGLIGHTFDQKRLKQPLYRHPWEDVLYTK
;
A
#
# COMPACT_ATOMS: atom_id res chain seq x y z
N MET A 1 15.97 3.87 10.30
CA MET A 1 15.28 4.93 9.51
C MET A 1 15.25 6.28 10.23
N LYS A 2 14.85 6.36 11.52
CA LYS A 2 14.82 7.62 12.31
C LYS A 2 16.11 8.46 12.23
N LYS A 3 17.29 7.87 12.43
CA LYS A 3 18.59 8.58 12.33
C LYS A 3 18.83 9.22 10.94
N LYS A 4 18.22 8.66 9.89
CA LYS A 4 18.30 9.17 8.51
C LYS A 4 17.20 10.20 8.20
N GLY A 5 16.28 10.49 9.13
CA GLY A 5 15.14 11.39 8.89
C GLY A 5 14.04 10.80 7.99
N ILE A 6 14.10 9.51 7.67
CA ILE A 6 13.17 8.85 6.74
C ILE A 6 12.06 8.15 7.52
N ARG A 7 10.80 8.34 7.10
CA ARG A 7 9.65 7.57 7.60
C ARG A 7 9.66 6.17 7.04
N VAL A 8 9.14 5.20 7.79
CA VAL A 8 9.06 3.81 7.31
C VAL A 8 7.97 3.72 6.22
N PRO A 9 8.31 3.33 4.98
CA PRO A 9 7.31 3.12 3.93
C PRO A 9 6.31 2.05 4.35
N GLY A 10 5.04 2.22 3.97
CA GLY A 10 3.99 1.27 4.33
C GLY A 10 3.50 1.35 5.79
N ILE A 11 4.03 2.27 6.59
CA ILE A 11 3.58 2.54 7.96
C ILE A 11 2.91 3.91 8.06
N GLY A 12 1.75 3.92 8.69
CA GLY A 12 0.96 5.12 8.97
C GLY A 12 -0.36 5.13 8.23
N HIS A 13 -1.38 5.60 8.92
CA HIS A 13 -2.69 5.83 8.35
C HIS A 13 -3.28 7.14 8.89
N ARG A 14 -4.08 7.86 8.08
CA ARG A 14 -4.75 9.11 8.49
C ARG A 14 -5.84 8.89 9.54
N ILE A 15 -6.71 7.90 9.32
CA ILE A 15 -7.89 7.60 10.16
C ILE A 15 -7.74 6.30 10.98
N LYS A 16 -7.25 5.21 10.38
CA LYS A 16 -7.10 3.91 11.03
C LYS A 16 -6.00 3.92 12.09
N SER A 17 -6.18 3.06 13.09
CA SER A 17 -5.34 3.00 14.29
C SER A 17 -5.22 1.57 14.80
N ARG A 18 -4.48 1.37 15.91
CA ARG A 18 -4.39 0.09 16.60
C ARG A 18 -5.75 -0.53 16.88
N ASP A 19 -6.68 0.27 17.39
CA ASP A 19 -7.99 -0.21 17.84
C ASP A 19 -9.03 -0.21 16.68
N ASN A 20 -8.79 0.57 15.62
CA ASN A 20 -9.59 0.59 14.39
C ASN A 20 -8.74 0.23 13.18
N ARG A 21 -8.55 -1.08 12.97
CA ARG A 21 -7.71 -1.65 11.91
C ARG A 21 -8.32 -1.46 10.52
N ASP A 22 -7.47 -1.32 9.50
CA ASP A 22 -7.88 -1.33 8.10
C ASP A 22 -8.31 -2.75 7.68
N LYS A 23 -9.55 -2.89 7.24
CA LYS A 23 -10.12 -4.19 6.82
C LYS A 23 -9.40 -4.78 5.61
N ARG A 24 -8.88 -3.95 4.70
CA ARG A 24 -8.12 -4.42 3.53
C ARG A 24 -6.85 -5.14 3.95
N VAL A 25 -6.13 -4.56 4.91
CA VAL A 25 -4.92 -5.16 5.51
C VAL A 25 -5.28 -6.47 6.22
N GLN A 26 -6.34 -6.46 7.04
CA GLN A 26 -6.78 -7.67 7.75
C GLN A 26 -7.13 -8.83 6.80
N LEU A 27 -7.82 -8.54 5.69
CA LEU A 27 -8.18 -9.56 4.71
C LEU A 27 -6.95 -10.15 4.01
N LEU A 28 -6.00 -9.29 3.61
CA LEU A 28 -4.74 -9.73 2.98
C LEU A 28 -3.91 -10.59 3.93
N GLN A 29 -3.75 -10.17 5.19
CA GLN A 29 -3.03 -10.93 6.21
C GLN A 29 -3.68 -12.30 6.44
N LYS A 30 -5.02 -12.33 6.60
CA LYS A 30 -5.74 -13.59 6.80
C LYS A 30 -5.55 -14.55 5.63
N TYR A 31 -5.67 -14.05 4.41
CA TYR A 31 -5.46 -14.85 3.20
C TYR A 31 -4.05 -15.45 3.16
N ALA A 32 -3.03 -14.61 3.37
CA ALA A 32 -1.64 -15.04 3.36
C ALA A 32 -1.34 -16.09 4.44
N HIS A 33 -1.79 -15.88 5.68
CA HIS A 33 -1.61 -16.88 6.75
C HIS A 33 -2.27 -18.23 6.44
N THR A 34 -3.32 -18.26 5.62
CA THR A 34 -4.04 -19.49 5.29
C THR A 34 -3.41 -20.23 4.11
N HIS A 35 -2.85 -19.50 3.16
CA HIS A 35 -2.52 -20.05 1.84
C HIS A 35 -1.03 -19.96 1.47
N PHE A 36 -0.26 -19.07 2.07
CA PHE A 36 1.15 -18.93 1.71
C PHE A 36 2.00 -19.96 2.44
N PRO A 37 3.00 -20.57 1.78
CA PRO A 37 3.93 -21.50 2.44
C PRO A 37 4.75 -20.82 3.55
N SER A 38 5.01 -19.52 3.41
CA SER A 38 5.72 -18.70 4.39
C SER A 38 5.26 -17.25 4.29
N VAL A 39 5.24 -16.56 5.43
CA VAL A 39 4.87 -15.14 5.56
C VAL A 39 5.93 -14.34 6.33
N LYS A 40 7.21 -14.71 6.17
CA LYS A 40 8.33 -14.20 6.99
C LYS A 40 8.49 -12.68 6.89
N TYR A 41 8.28 -12.09 5.71
CA TYR A 41 8.45 -10.65 5.51
C TYR A 41 7.26 -9.87 6.06
N MET A 42 6.04 -10.40 5.90
CA MET A 42 4.85 -9.83 6.51
C MET A 42 4.90 -9.91 8.03
N GLU A 43 5.37 -11.00 8.61
CA GLU A 43 5.59 -11.11 10.06
C GLU A 43 6.64 -10.13 10.57
N TYR A 44 7.74 -9.94 9.83
CA TYR A 44 8.71 -8.90 10.15
C TYR A 44 8.07 -7.49 10.09
N ALA A 45 7.23 -7.22 9.09
CA ALA A 45 6.48 -5.96 8.99
C ALA A 45 5.52 -5.76 10.18
N VAL A 46 4.89 -6.82 10.68
CA VAL A 46 4.04 -6.78 11.89
C VAL A 46 4.86 -6.49 13.16
N GLN A 47 6.09 -7.01 13.25
CA GLN A 47 7.00 -6.66 14.35
C GLN A 47 7.41 -5.17 14.29
N VAL A 48 7.71 -4.67 13.08
CA VAL A 48 7.98 -3.24 12.87
C VAL A 48 6.77 -2.40 13.24
N GLU A 49 5.56 -2.81 12.85
CA GLU A 49 4.31 -2.16 13.25
C GLU A 49 4.15 -2.13 14.77
N THR A 50 4.41 -3.24 15.46
CA THR A 50 4.31 -3.34 16.92
C THR A 50 5.23 -2.31 17.58
N TYR A 51 6.45 -2.15 17.07
CA TYR A 51 7.36 -1.11 17.52
C TYR A 51 6.85 0.30 17.20
N THR A 52 6.34 0.57 15.99
CA THR A 52 5.87 1.91 15.62
C THR A 52 4.61 2.32 16.37
N LEU A 53 3.74 1.36 16.72
CA LEU A 53 2.58 1.57 17.57
C LEU A 53 2.95 2.00 18.99
N SER A 54 4.15 1.66 19.49
CA SER A 54 4.65 2.21 20.76
C SER A 54 4.92 3.73 20.70
N LYS A 55 4.95 4.31 19.50
CA LYS A 55 5.22 5.74 19.28
C LYS A 55 3.95 6.54 19.00
N ALA A 56 3.02 6.00 18.22
CA ALA A 56 1.71 6.59 18.01
C ALA A 56 0.70 5.55 17.49
N ASN A 57 -0.56 5.69 17.92
CA ASN A 57 -1.62 4.72 17.64
C ASN A 57 -2.02 4.62 16.16
N ASN A 58 -1.71 5.63 15.35
CA ASN A 58 -2.00 5.67 13.92
C ASN A 58 -0.85 5.16 13.04
N LEU A 59 0.30 4.78 13.63
CA LEU A 59 1.44 4.18 12.92
C LEU A 59 1.23 2.68 12.71
N VAL A 60 0.09 2.35 12.12
CA VAL A 60 -0.28 1.01 11.69
C VAL A 60 0.23 0.73 10.29
N MET A 61 0.50 -0.54 9.98
CA MET A 61 0.77 -1.00 8.61
C MET A 61 -0.44 -0.69 7.73
N ASN A 62 -0.18 -0.02 6.62
CA ASN A 62 -1.20 0.31 5.64
C ASN A 62 -1.29 -0.76 4.54
N VAL A 63 -2.23 -0.58 3.62
CA VAL A 63 -2.47 -1.55 2.55
C VAL A 63 -1.27 -1.70 1.61
N ASP A 64 -0.54 -0.62 1.32
CA ASP A 64 0.62 -0.63 0.44
C ASP A 64 1.78 -1.42 1.08
N GLY A 65 2.01 -1.22 2.39
CA GLY A 65 2.98 -1.98 3.18
C GLY A 65 2.65 -3.46 3.22
N ALA A 66 1.37 -3.80 3.44
CA ALA A 66 0.92 -5.19 3.45
C ALA A 66 1.07 -5.86 2.08
N ILE A 67 0.69 -5.19 0.99
CA ILE A 67 0.87 -5.71 -0.37
C ILE A 67 2.36 -5.91 -0.67
N GLY A 68 3.21 -4.93 -0.34
CA GLY A 68 4.65 -5.02 -0.60
C GLY A 68 5.31 -6.19 0.13
N SER A 69 5.05 -6.35 1.44
CA SER A 69 5.60 -7.47 2.20
C SER A 69 5.09 -8.83 1.70
N LEU A 70 3.79 -8.92 1.39
CA LEU A 70 3.18 -10.15 0.92
C LEU A 70 3.62 -10.52 -0.50
N PHE A 71 3.85 -9.55 -1.37
CA PHE A 71 4.37 -9.81 -2.71
C PHE A 71 5.78 -10.43 -2.63
N LEU A 72 6.60 -9.96 -1.68
CA LEU A 72 7.92 -10.55 -1.44
C LEU A 72 7.82 -11.95 -0.82
N ASP A 73 6.87 -12.18 0.10
CA ASP A 73 6.57 -13.51 0.63
C ASP A 73 6.09 -14.48 -0.46
N LEU A 74 5.27 -14.02 -1.41
CA LEU A 74 4.81 -14.81 -2.57
C LEU A 74 6.01 -15.24 -3.43
N LEU A 75 6.87 -14.30 -3.81
CA LEU A 75 8.03 -14.58 -4.64
C LEU A 75 9.03 -15.52 -3.94
N SER A 76 9.31 -15.26 -2.65
CA SER A 76 10.23 -16.09 -1.87
C SER A 76 9.65 -17.45 -1.50
N GLY A 77 8.32 -17.55 -1.34
CA GLY A 77 7.62 -18.75 -0.91
C GLY A 77 7.24 -19.68 -2.05
N SER A 78 7.21 -19.20 -3.30
CA SER A 78 6.88 -20.02 -4.48
C SER A 78 7.94 -21.08 -4.80
N GLY A 79 9.19 -20.86 -4.37
CA GLY A 79 10.33 -21.70 -4.74
C GLY A 79 10.71 -21.63 -6.22
N MET A 80 10.09 -20.74 -6.99
CA MET A 80 10.31 -20.61 -8.44
C MET A 80 11.39 -19.59 -8.81
N PHE A 81 11.78 -18.73 -7.86
CA PHE A 81 12.70 -17.62 -8.10
C PHE A 81 13.90 -17.71 -7.17
N SER A 82 15.09 -17.51 -7.72
CA SER A 82 16.31 -17.24 -6.96
C SER A 82 16.25 -15.86 -6.29
N LYS A 83 17.09 -15.63 -5.29
CA LYS A 83 17.14 -14.34 -4.60
C LYS A 83 17.46 -13.18 -5.56
N GLN A 84 18.36 -13.41 -6.51
CA GLN A 84 18.78 -12.43 -7.51
C GLN A 84 17.61 -12.04 -8.42
N GLU A 85 16.83 -13.01 -8.90
CA GLU A 85 15.63 -12.75 -9.71
C GLU A 85 14.57 -11.96 -8.92
N ILE A 86 14.39 -12.28 -7.64
CA ILE A 86 13.46 -11.53 -6.77
C ILE A 86 13.91 -10.08 -6.63
N ASP A 87 15.19 -9.84 -6.37
CA ASP A 87 15.75 -8.50 -6.23
C ASP A 87 15.57 -7.70 -7.55
N GLU A 88 15.81 -8.33 -8.70
CA GLU A 88 15.59 -7.72 -10.03
C GLU A 88 14.12 -7.38 -10.29
N ILE A 89 13.18 -8.29 -9.99
CA ILE A 89 11.73 -8.06 -10.13
C ILE A 89 11.28 -6.83 -9.31
N VAL A 90 11.82 -6.69 -8.09
CA VAL A 90 11.53 -5.56 -7.22
C VAL A 90 12.15 -4.27 -7.76
N GLU A 91 13.39 -4.31 -8.25
CA GLU A 91 14.10 -3.16 -8.80
C GLU A 91 13.46 -2.62 -10.08
N ILE A 92 13.02 -3.50 -11.00
CA ILE A 92 12.28 -3.12 -12.21
C ILE A 92 10.94 -2.43 -11.86
N GLY A 93 10.39 -2.72 -10.68
CA GLY A 93 9.16 -2.09 -10.20
C GLY A 93 7.89 -2.80 -10.65
N TYR A 94 7.88 -4.13 -10.70
CA TYR A 94 6.67 -4.92 -11.02
C TYR A 94 5.46 -4.58 -10.13
N LEU A 95 5.71 -4.26 -8.85
CA LEU A 95 4.68 -3.79 -7.92
C LEU A 95 3.99 -2.50 -8.38
N ASN A 96 4.71 -1.60 -9.06
CA ASN A 96 4.12 -0.39 -9.64
C ASN A 96 3.16 -0.78 -10.78
N GLY A 97 3.54 -1.73 -11.63
CA GLY A 97 2.69 -2.25 -12.70
C GLY A 97 1.40 -2.89 -12.17
N LEU A 98 1.50 -3.70 -11.12
CA LEU A 98 0.33 -4.27 -10.44
C LEU A 98 -0.63 -3.19 -9.94
N PHE A 99 -0.09 -2.14 -9.31
CA PHE A 99 -0.89 -1.03 -8.80
C PHE A 99 -1.56 -0.24 -9.94
N VAL A 100 -0.84 0.08 -11.02
CA VAL A 100 -1.37 0.78 -12.19
C VAL A 100 -2.53 0.00 -12.81
N LEU A 101 -2.37 -1.31 -12.99
CA LEU A 101 -3.41 -2.18 -13.53
C LEU A 101 -4.67 -2.16 -12.65
N ALA A 102 -4.51 -2.40 -11.35
CA ALA A 102 -5.63 -2.43 -10.42
C ALA A 102 -6.36 -1.07 -10.33
N ARG A 103 -5.63 0.05 -10.35
CA ARG A 103 -6.22 1.40 -10.30
C ARG A 103 -6.91 1.80 -11.59
N SER A 104 -6.48 1.28 -12.73
CA SER A 104 -7.08 1.56 -14.04
C SER A 104 -8.56 1.17 -14.09
N ILE A 105 -8.96 0.09 -13.40
CA ILE A 105 -10.37 -0.31 -13.27
C ILE A 105 -11.20 0.82 -12.65
N GLY A 106 -10.70 1.43 -11.58
CA GLY A 106 -11.38 2.56 -10.92
C GLY A 106 -11.40 3.83 -11.76
N LEU A 107 -10.30 4.12 -12.49
CA LEU A 107 -10.22 5.27 -13.39
C LEU A 107 -11.24 5.18 -14.53
N ILE A 108 -11.37 3.99 -15.13
CA ILE A 108 -12.39 3.70 -16.14
C ILE A 108 -13.80 3.86 -15.55
N GLY A 109 -14.03 3.29 -14.36
CA GLY A 109 -15.30 3.42 -13.65
C GLY A 109 -15.70 4.88 -13.41
N HIS A 110 -14.78 5.71 -12.89
CA HIS A 110 -15.03 7.14 -12.69
C HIS A 110 -15.31 7.86 -14.00
N THR A 111 -14.60 7.53 -15.09
CA THR A 111 -14.84 8.14 -16.40
C THR A 111 -16.28 7.89 -16.88
N PHE A 112 -16.78 6.65 -16.76
CA PHE A 112 -18.15 6.34 -17.13
C PHE A 112 -19.18 6.95 -16.16
N ASP A 113 -18.85 7.03 -14.88
CA ASP A 113 -19.72 7.66 -13.89
C ASP A 113 -19.95 9.15 -14.19
N GLN A 114 -18.88 9.89 -14.51
CA GLN A 114 -18.97 11.30 -14.91
C GLN A 114 -19.82 11.49 -16.18
N LYS A 115 -19.66 10.60 -17.18
CA LYS A 115 -20.49 10.60 -18.40
C LYS A 115 -21.96 10.31 -18.09
N ARG A 116 -22.24 9.30 -17.25
CA ARG A 116 -23.60 8.94 -16.83
C ARG A 116 -24.29 10.10 -16.09
N LEU A 117 -23.56 10.77 -15.22
CA LEU A 117 -24.05 11.91 -14.44
C LEU A 117 -24.10 13.23 -15.24
N LYS A 118 -23.64 13.23 -16.50
CA LYS A 118 -23.59 14.41 -17.40
C LYS A 118 -22.91 15.60 -16.72
N GLN A 119 -21.79 15.36 -16.04
CA GLN A 119 -21.10 16.39 -15.26
C GLN A 119 -20.57 17.50 -16.19
N PRO A 120 -20.69 18.79 -15.79
CA PRO A 120 -20.23 19.91 -16.58
C PRO A 120 -18.69 20.00 -16.58
N LEU A 121 -18.15 20.89 -17.41
CA LEU A 121 -16.71 21.17 -17.41
C LEU A 121 -16.26 21.71 -16.04
N TYR A 122 -15.23 21.08 -15.47
CA TYR A 122 -14.65 21.52 -14.20
C TYR A 122 -13.75 22.75 -14.39
N ARG A 123 -13.94 23.77 -13.56
CA ARG A 123 -13.02 24.91 -13.39
C ARG A 123 -12.68 25.03 -11.91
N HIS A 124 -11.39 25.06 -11.60
CA HIS A 124 -10.91 25.13 -10.23
C HIS A 124 -11.23 26.52 -9.62
N PRO A 125 -11.73 26.60 -8.38
CA PRO A 125 -12.05 27.87 -7.72
C PRO A 125 -10.81 28.73 -7.50
N TRP A 126 -10.94 30.04 -7.61
CA TRP A 126 -9.81 30.96 -7.48
C TRP A 126 -9.36 31.13 -6.03
N GLU A 127 -10.29 31.03 -5.09
CA GLU A 127 -10.05 31.11 -3.65
C GLU A 127 -9.18 29.96 -3.11
N ASP A 128 -9.11 28.85 -3.83
CA ASP A 128 -8.25 27.69 -3.51
C ASP A 128 -6.85 27.80 -4.15
N VAL A 129 -6.58 28.90 -4.87
CA VAL A 129 -5.29 29.17 -5.52
C VAL A 129 -4.61 30.35 -4.84
N LEU A 130 -3.44 30.11 -4.23
CA LEU A 130 -2.60 31.18 -3.70
C LEU A 130 -1.87 31.89 -4.85
N TYR A 131 -2.36 33.05 -5.25
CA TYR A 131 -1.68 33.94 -6.19
C TYR A 131 -0.64 34.78 -5.44
N THR A 132 0.65 34.49 -5.66
CA THR A 132 1.77 35.29 -5.15
C THR A 132 2.28 36.25 -6.23
N LYS A 133 2.80 37.40 -5.83
CA LYS A 133 3.41 38.38 -6.74
C LYS A 133 4.80 37.96 -7.18
#